data_AF-A0A5C7LEL4-F1
#
_entry.id   AF-A0A5C7LEL4-F1
#
_cell.length_a   1.000
_cell.length_b   1.000
_cell.length_c   1.000
_cell.angle_alpha   90.00
_cell.angle_beta   90.00
_cell.angle_gamma   90.00
#
_symmetry.space_group_name_H-M   'P 1'
#
loop_
_entity.id
_entity.type
_entity.pdbx_description
1 polymer ?
#
loop_
_entity_poly.entity_id
_entity_poly.type
_entity_poly.pdbx_seq_one_letter_code
_entity_poly.pdbx_strand_id
1 'polypeptide(L)'
;PLQFESWGDQKNPVYIYATALVQLITGPTMASVRLPSAIAGVFAVYLTYQLVVLLKLGTTTAALSALLLALTPWHIHISRGGYEANVALTLGLGSVVLLLSRRFVLSAMFLSLSAYTYYTTKMFAPLLLLATWIYIIDWSKYKNSIKGFTKYWVLSIVLVVPIIYLALFRGGQVRFQNINIFVDKTVTPRVERARNFFDNPDSLLAKLSENRYIYHLSDFATYYLENFSGQFLFVGGDSNVRYGLAGHGMLYFLDAPLIIFGLILLYHKNRRVWYFLVAWLLLAPLPTALVGRAYGLRSLAMLPIPQILSAFALTSYFEIKNKSKLGVLLMAIFISFYLLSVGNWLHRYFYQYPSYGRYWYDAPMQDAVSYAKEREEKYDQIIISQSYGEVSMYYAFLNRIHPDVYREAKSYKVTVDGVPMIKIGKYYFGDIRPKGPIEKMDIPYNTLILVQPYFEYGEDAILARDDGRPIYRIFEFPTVHMKAKNK
;
A
#
# COMPACT_ATOMS: atom_id res chain seq x y z
N PRO A 1 10.81 15.21 -14.26
CA PRO A 1 9.37 15.41 -13.92
C PRO A 1 9.08 15.47 -12.40
N LEU A 2 8.19 16.36 -11.97
CA LEU A 2 7.68 16.38 -10.57
C LEU A 2 6.37 15.57 -10.40
N GLN A 3 5.78 15.14 -11.50
CA GLN A 3 4.69 14.16 -11.59
C GLN A 3 4.91 13.32 -12.83
N PHE A 4 4.46 12.07 -12.81
CA PHE A 4 4.54 11.14 -13.93
C PHE A 4 3.14 10.67 -14.30
N GLU A 5 2.76 10.81 -15.55
CA GLU A 5 1.49 10.28 -16.03
C GLU A 5 1.53 8.75 -16.10
N SER A 6 0.49 8.10 -15.59
CA SER A 6 0.35 6.65 -15.58
C SER A 6 -1.12 6.29 -15.61
N TRP A 7 -1.62 5.87 -16.78
CA TRP A 7 -2.97 5.30 -16.95
C TRP A 7 -4.10 6.21 -16.43
N GLY A 8 -4.05 7.50 -16.80
CA GLY A 8 -5.03 8.50 -16.37
C GLY A 8 -4.87 8.98 -14.92
N ASP A 9 -3.81 8.54 -14.21
CA ASP A 9 -3.41 9.03 -12.89
C ASP A 9 -2.06 9.76 -12.97
N GLN A 10 -1.81 10.64 -12.00
CA GLN A 10 -0.53 11.32 -11.83
C GLN A 10 0.21 10.69 -10.64
N LYS A 11 1.36 10.07 -10.90
CA LYS A 11 2.20 9.45 -9.87
C LYS A 11 3.20 10.43 -9.30
N ASN A 12 3.45 10.26 -8.00
CA ASN A 12 4.45 11.02 -7.27
C ASN A 12 5.87 10.58 -7.68
N PRO A 13 6.85 11.50 -7.72
CA PRO A 13 8.12 11.27 -8.38
C PRO A 13 9.13 10.45 -7.58
N VAL A 14 9.09 10.52 -6.24
CA VAL A 14 10.22 10.06 -5.40
C VAL A 14 10.49 8.57 -5.57
N TYR A 15 9.45 7.74 -5.55
CA TYR A 15 9.63 6.29 -5.68
C TYR A 15 10.13 5.89 -7.08
N ILE A 16 9.69 6.59 -8.11
CA ILE A 16 10.12 6.37 -9.51
C ILE A 16 11.61 6.69 -9.64
N TYR A 17 12.07 7.84 -9.13
CA TYR A 17 13.49 8.18 -9.17
C TYR A 17 14.35 7.25 -8.33
N ALA A 18 13.88 6.87 -7.14
CA ALA A 18 14.61 5.91 -6.30
C ALA A 18 14.75 4.55 -7.01
N THR A 19 13.70 4.10 -7.68
CA THR A 19 13.73 2.87 -8.49
C THR A 19 14.68 3.01 -9.69
N ALA A 20 14.62 4.14 -10.41
CA ALA A 20 15.50 4.39 -11.55
C ALA A 20 16.98 4.41 -11.14
N LEU A 21 17.32 5.00 -9.98
CA LEU A 21 18.68 4.99 -9.44
C LEU A 21 19.17 3.57 -9.13
N VAL A 22 18.32 2.73 -8.54
CA VAL A 22 18.65 1.32 -8.29
C VAL A 22 18.81 0.56 -9.60
N GLN A 23 17.94 0.80 -10.58
CA GLN A 23 17.98 0.14 -11.88
C GLN A 23 19.18 0.57 -12.73
N LEU A 24 19.73 1.76 -12.52
CA LEU A 24 20.99 2.17 -13.15
C LEU A 24 22.16 1.22 -12.81
N ILE A 25 22.15 0.67 -11.60
CA ILE A 25 23.20 -0.22 -11.09
C ILE A 25 22.85 -1.70 -11.35
N THR A 26 21.59 -2.07 -11.13
CA THR A 26 21.16 -3.48 -11.09
C THR A 26 20.40 -3.95 -12.34
N GLY A 27 20.03 -3.01 -13.22
CA GLY A 27 19.08 -3.25 -14.30
C GLY A 27 17.62 -3.38 -13.82
N PRO A 28 16.64 -3.38 -14.76
CA PRO A 28 15.23 -3.52 -14.44
C PRO A 28 14.91 -4.97 -14.04
N THR A 29 14.93 -5.24 -12.74
CA THR A 29 14.58 -6.54 -12.14
C THR A 29 13.45 -6.40 -11.13
N MET A 30 12.72 -7.47 -10.84
CA MET A 30 11.68 -7.43 -9.80
C MET A 30 12.25 -7.05 -8.42
N ALA A 31 13.51 -7.38 -8.14
CA ALA A 31 14.20 -6.98 -6.92
C ALA A 31 14.50 -5.47 -6.91
N SER A 32 14.97 -4.92 -8.04
CA SER A 32 15.27 -3.48 -8.18
C SER A 32 14.06 -2.59 -7.86
N VAL A 33 12.85 -3.03 -8.23
CA VAL A 33 11.60 -2.29 -8.01
C VAL A 33 11.21 -2.26 -6.52
N ARG A 34 11.61 -3.27 -5.73
CA ARG A 34 11.24 -3.37 -4.30
C ARG A 34 12.30 -2.79 -3.37
N LEU A 35 13.56 -2.76 -3.83
CA LEU A 35 14.71 -2.38 -3.01
C LEU A 35 14.58 -1.00 -2.34
N PRO A 36 14.07 0.06 -2.99
CA PRO A 36 13.87 1.35 -2.32
C PRO A 36 12.98 1.26 -1.08
N SER A 37 11.89 0.49 -1.17
CA SER A 37 10.97 0.28 -0.04
C SER A 37 11.61 -0.55 1.07
N ALA A 38 12.35 -1.59 0.71
CA ALA A 38 13.04 -2.46 1.68
C ALA A 38 14.09 -1.68 2.49
N ILE A 39 14.91 -0.86 1.81
CA ILE A 39 15.89 0.02 2.45
C ILE A 39 15.19 1.01 3.38
N ALA A 40 14.09 1.63 2.92
CA ALA A 40 13.31 2.54 3.75
C ALA A 40 12.78 1.84 5.02
N GLY A 41 12.29 0.60 4.92
CA GLY A 41 11.86 -0.19 6.08
C GLY A 41 12.98 -0.41 7.11
N VAL A 42 14.21 -0.71 6.67
CA VAL A 42 15.36 -0.82 7.58
C VAL A 42 15.64 0.51 8.30
N PHE A 43 15.60 1.62 7.56
CA PHE A 43 15.75 2.94 8.18
C PHE A 43 14.59 3.29 9.12
N ALA A 44 13.35 2.87 8.84
CA ALA A 44 12.22 3.08 9.75
C ALA A 44 12.42 2.39 11.10
N VAL A 45 13.02 1.18 11.11
CA VAL A 45 13.41 0.46 12.34
C VAL A 45 14.44 1.27 13.14
N TYR A 46 15.50 1.75 12.48
CA TYR A 46 16.50 2.60 13.12
C TYR A 46 15.93 3.92 13.63
N LEU A 47 15.07 4.58 12.84
CA LEU A 47 14.45 5.84 13.21
C LEU A 47 13.47 5.67 14.38
N THR A 48 12.83 4.50 14.49
CA THR A 48 12.01 4.15 15.65
C THR A 48 12.85 4.08 16.93
N TYR A 49 14.03 3.45 16.87
CA TYR A 49 14.98 3.48 17.98
C TYR A 49 15.34 4.93 18.35
N GLN A 50 15.74 5.74 17.38
CA GLN A 50 16.13 7.14 17.61
C GLN A 50 14.99 7.98 18.20
N LEU A 51 13.76 7.80 17.70
CA LEU A 51 12.57 8.46 18.22
C LEU A 51 12.39 8.18 19.71
N VAL A 52 12.46 6.92 20.13
CA VAL A 52 12.26 6.53 21.54
C VAL A 52 13.38 7.04 22.44
N VAL A 53 14.63 7.07 21.96
CA VAL A 53 15.76 7.71 22.67
C VAL A 53 15.51 9.20 22.89
N LEU A 54 15.07 9.92 21.85
CA LEU A 54 14.76 11.35 21.93
C LEU A 54 13.56 11.66 22.84
N LEU A 55 12.58 10.74 22.91
CA LEU A 55 11.46 10.80 23.85
C LEU A 55 11.87 10.46 25.30
N LYS A 56 13.13 10.06 25.52
CA LYS A 56 13.71 9.72 26.84
C LYS A 56 12.96 8.61 27.57
N LEU A 57 12.49 7.61 26.83
CA LEU A 57 11.79 6.45 27.42
C LEU A 57 12.73 5.31 27.85
N GLY A 58 14.04 5.43 27.59
CA GLY A 58 15.06 4.44 27.95
C GLY A 58 15.60 3.69 26.72
N THR A 59 16.87 3.29 26.78
CA THR A 59 17.57 2.60 25.68
C THR A 59 17.03 1.20 25.44
N THR A 60 16.64 0.48 26.50
CA THR A 60 16.00 -0.84 26.39
C THR A 60 14.65 -0.74 25.68
N THR A 61 13.83 0.26 26.04
CA THR A 61 12.54 0.49 25.36
C THR A 61 12.76 0.86 23.90
N ALA A 62 13.79 1.66 23.59
CA ALA A 62 14.13 2.00 22.21
C ALA A 62 14.53 0.77 21.39
N ALA A 63 15.40 -0.09 21.94
CA ALA A 63 15.83 -1.33 21.29
C ALA A 63 14.64 -2.29 21.08
N LEU A 64 13.80 -2.49 22.09
CA LEU A 64 12.61 -3.32 21.97
C LEU A 64 11.59 -2.75 20.98
N SER A 65 11.39 -1.42 20.94
CA SER A 65 10.47 -0.79 19.98
C SER A 65 10.91 -1.03 18.54
N ALA A 66 12.21 -0.91 18.28
CA ALA A 66 12.80 -1.19 16.97
C ALA A 66 12.69 -2.68 16.61
N LEU A 67 12.99 -3.58 17.55
CA LEU A 67 12.83 -5.02 17.36
C LEU A 67 11.37 -5.39 17.04
N LEU A 68 10.41 -4.89 17.82
CA LEU A 68 8.99 -5.17 17.59
C LEU A 68 8.53 -4.63 16.23
N LEU A 69 9.00 -3.45 15.80
CA LEU A 69 8.69 -2.95 14.46
C LEU A 69 9.30 -3.82 13.35
N ALA A 70 10.52 -4.30 13.53
CA ALA A 70 11.18 -5.21 12.58
C ALA A 70 10.43 -6.54 12.44
N LEU A 71 9.73 -6.98 13.50
CA LEU A 71 8.94 -8.22 13.53
C LEU A 71 7.46 -8.02 13.22
N THR A 72 6.99 -6.77 13.05
CA THR A 72 5.57 -6.47 12.89
C THR A 72 5.04 -6.92 11.51
N PRO A 73 3.90 -7.65 11.44
CA PRO A 73 3.30 -8.12 10.19
C PRO A 73 3.11 -7.02 9.16
N TRP A 74 2.46 -5.92 9.58
CA TRP A 74 2.20 -4.75 8.75
C TRP A 74 3.47 -4.17 8.13
N HIS A 75 4.49 -3.94 8.96
CA HIS A 75 5.71 -3.28 8.51
C HIS A 75 6.53 -4.18 7.58
N ILE A 76 6.66 -5.47 7.87
CA ILE A 76 7.35 -6.42 6.98
C ILE A 76 6.63 -6.51 5.63
N HIS A 77 5.31 -6.66 5.64
CA HIS A 77 4.53 -6.85 4.42
C HIS A 77 4.67 -5.64 3.47
N ILE A 78 4.54 -4.43 4.01
CA ILE A 78 4.57 -3.19 3.22
C ILE A 78 6.01 -2.81 2.82
N SER A 79 7.00 -3.04 3.67
CA SER A 79 8.41 -2.73 3.33
C SER A 79 9.01 -3.66 2.28
N ARG A 80 8.55 -4.93 2.21
CA ARG A 80 8.99 -5.88 1.17
C ARG A 80 8.28 -5.66 -0.17
N GLY A 81 7.11 -5.03 -0.16
CA GLY A 81 6.41 -4.59 -1.36
C GLY A 81 7.03 -3.34 -1.98
N GLY A 82 6.81 -3.13 -3.27
CA GLY A 82 7.27 -1.96 -4.01
C GLY A 82 6.46 -0.69 -3.73
N TYR A 83 6.26 -0.34 -2.46
CA TYR A 83 5.27 0.67 -2.05
C TYR A 83 5.89 2.01 -1.64
N GLU A 84 5.45 3.06 -2.33
CA GLU A 84 5.76 4.47 -2.03
C GLU A 84 5.35 4.89 -0.61
N ALA A 85 4.27 4.32 -0.06
CA ALA A 85 3.79 4.63 1.28
C ALA A 85 4.84 4.33 2.37
N ASN A 86 5.64 3.26 2.22
CA ASN A 86 6.67 2.91 3.19
C ASN A 86 7.84 3.92 3.19
N VAL A 87 8.24 4.35 2.00
CA VAL A 87 9.26 5.39 1.82
C VAL A 87 8.77 6.70 2.43
N ALA A 88 7.51 7.05 2.19
CA ALA A 88 6.90 8.26 2.73
C ALA A 88 6.79 8.22 4.27
N LEU A 89 6.42 7.06 4.85
CA LEU A 89 6.44 6.81 6.30
C LEU A 89 7.86 7.08 6.84
N THR A 90 8.87 6.43 6.27
CA THR A 90 10.26 6.52 6.73
C THR A 90 10.77 7.96 6.69
N LEU A 91 10.51 8.68 5.60
CA LEU A 91 10.85 10.11 5.47
C LEU A 91 10.10 10.97 6.50
N GLY A 92 8.82 10.67 6.76
CA GLY A 92 8.03 11.32 7.79
C GLY A 92 8.60 11.09 9.20
N LEU A 93 8.93 9.85 9.54
CA LEU A 93 9.61 9.51 10.80
C LEU A 93 10.94 10.23 10.94
N GLY A 94 11.73 10.27 9.86
CA GLY A 94 12.99 11.02 9.81
C GLY A 94 12.78 12.51 10.07
N SER A 95 11.74 13.10 9.48
CA SER A 95 11.37 14.50 9.72
C SER A 95 11.05 14.78 11.19
N VAL A 96 10.28 13.90 11.85
CA VAL A 96 9.97 14.02 13.29
C VAL A 96 11.24 13.91 14.14
N VAL A 97 12.07 12.89 13.90
CA VAL A 97 13.33 12.66 14.64
C VAL A 97 14.28 13.87 14.51
N LEU A 98 14.41 14.42 13.30
CA LEU A 98 15.21 15.61 13.04
C LEU A 98 14.62 16.85 13.72
N LEU A 99 13.30 17.00 13.75
CA LEU A 99 12.63 18.12 14.42
C LEU A 99 12.81 18.06 15.94
N LEU A 100 12.66 16.88 16.55
CA LEU A 100 12.95 16.63 17.96
C LEU A 100 14.40 16.96 18.31
N SER A 101 15.32 16.69 17.38
CA SER A 101 16.75 17.04 17.48
C SER A 101 17.07 18.50 17.14
N ARG A 102 16.05 19.36 16.95
CA ARG A 102 16.17 20.79 16.58
C ARG A 102 16.89 21.04 15.24
N ARG A 103 16.97 20.04 14.36
CA ARG A 103 17.54 20.16 13.00
C ARG A 103 16.46 20.57 11.99
N PHE A 104 15.96 21.80 12.14
CA PHE A 104 14.79 22.30 11.42
C PHE A 104 14.88 22.21 9.89
N VAL A 105 16.01 22.62 9.29
CA VAL A 105 16.18 22.61 7.83
C VAL A 105 16.09 21.20 7.26
N LEU A 106 16.83 20.25 7.84
CA LEU A 106 16.80 18.85 7.41
C LEU A 106 15.42 18.22 7.64
N SER A 107 14.75 18.55 8.75
CA SER A 107 13.38 18.11 8.99
C SER A 107 12.41 18.60 7.91
N ALA A 108 12.52 19.87 7.49
CA ALA A 108 11.69 20.46 6.43
C ALA A 108 11.96 19.78 5.07
N MET A 109 13.21 19.45 4.77
CA MET A 109 13.58 18.70 3.55
C MET A 109 12.96 17.30 3.56
N PHE A 110 13.07 16.55 4.67
CA PHE A 110 12.51 15.21 4.80
C PHE A 110 10.98 15.22 4.73
N LEU A 111 10.33 16.20 5.36
CA LEU A 111 8.88 16.41 5.25
C LEU A 111 8.47 16.63 3.80
N SER A 112 9.18 17.54 3.12
CA SER A 112 8.88 17.88 1.74
C SER A 112 9.00 16.65 0.86
N LEU A 113 10.11 15.92 0.95
CA LEU A 113 10.31 14.65 0.24
C LEU A 113 9.21 13.63 0.54
N SER A 114 8.77 13.50 1.80
CA SER A 114 7.65 12.64 2.18
C SER A 114 6.35 13.05 1.46
N ALA A 115 6.06 14.36 1.35
CA ALA A 115 4.92 14.88 0.60
C ALA A 115 5.04 14.65 -0.92
N TYR A 116 6.25 14.64 -1.48
CA TYR A 116 6.52 14.23 -2.87
C TYR A 116 6.53 12.72 -3.09
N THR A 117 6.31 11.91 -2.04
CA THR A 117 6.34 10.45 -2.15
C THR A 117 4.93 9.86 -2.15
N TYR A 118 4.07 10.26 -1.22
CA TYR A 118 2.74 9.66 -1.08
C TYR A 118 1.67 10.69 -0.73
N TYR A 119 0.41 10.38 -1.03
CA TYR A 119 -0.70 11.31 -0.84
C TYR A 119 -1.10 11.49 0.62
N THR A 120 -1.17 10.41 1.40
CA THR A 120 -1.54 10.44 2.82
C THR A 120 -0.66 11.38 3.63
N THR A 121 0.65 11.44 3.32
CA THR A 121 1.60 12.27 4.05
C THR A 121 1.37 13.76 3.82
N LYS A 122 0.82 14.17 2.68
CA LYS A 122 0.45 15.58 2.41
C LYS A 122 -0.56 16.11 3.42
N MET A 123 -1.46 15.25 3.92
CA MET A 123 -2.51 15.62 4.87
C MET A 123 -2.09 15.37 6.32
N PHE A 124 -1.47 14.22 6.59
CA PHE A 124 -1.08 13.81 7.94
C PHE A 124 0.15 14.55 8.47
N ALA A 125 1.20 14.70 7.66
CA ALA A 125 2.49 15.14 8.14
C ALA A 125 2.49 16.59 8.68
N PRO A 126 1.78 17.57 8.09
CA PRO A 126 1.68 18.91 8.67
C PRO A 126 1.08 18.91 10.08
N LEU A 127 0.01 18.13 10.30
CA LEU A 127 -0.65 18.02 11.60
C LEU A 127 0.27 17.34 12.63
N LEU A 128 0.95 16.27 12.21
CA LEU A 128 1.91 15.58 13.08
C LEU A 128 3.05 16.50 13.50
N LEU A 129 3.62 17.29 12.57
CA LEU A 129 4.72 18.18 12.88
C LEU A 129 4.31 19.37 13.74
N LEU A 130 3.07 19.85 13.59
CA LEU A 130 2.48 20.79 14.53
C LEU A 130 2.42 20.17 15.93
N ALA A 131 1.97 18.93 16.05
CA ALA A 131 1.97 18.20 17.33
C ALA A 131 3.39 17.99 17.88
N THR A 132 4.38 17.65 17.05
CA THR A 132 5.80 17.56 17.44
C THR A 132 6.32 18.91 17.92
N TRP A 133 5.92 20.01 17.30
CA TRP A 133 6.31 21.33 17.74
C TRP A 133 5.73 21.73 19.09
N ILE A 134 4.42 21.52 19.27
CA ILE A 134 3.75 21.69 20.56
C ILE A 134 4.43 20.82 21.62
N TYR A 135 4.90 19.63 21.25
CA TYR A 135 5.67 18.77 22.13
C TYR A 135 7.03 19.36 22.51
N ILE A 136 7.79 20.01 21.61
CA ILE A 136 9.13 20.54 21.92
C ILE A 136 9.15 21.98 22.43
N ILE A 137 8.06 22.74 22.28
CA ILE A 137 8.07 24.16 22.66
C ILE A 137 8.31 24.31 24.15
N ASP A 138 9.19 25.27 24.49
CA ASP A 138 9.32 25.77 25.84
C ASP A 138 8.39 26.98 25.96
N TRP A 139 7.26 26.77 26.63
CA TRP A 139 6.23 27.79 26.79
C TRP A 139 6.72 29.03 27.57
N SER A 140 7.78 28.89 28.39
CA SER A 140 8.40 30.04 29.07
C SER A 140 9.15 30.96 28.12
N LYS A 141 9.62 30.44 26.97
CA LYS A 141 10.39 31.15 25.94
C LYS A 141 9.68 31.12 24.58
N TYR A 142 8.35 31.21 24.60
CA TYR A 142 7.52 30.99 23.41
C TYR A 142 7.86 31.93 22.25
N LYS A 143 8.16 33.22 22.50
CA LYS A 143 8.50 34.21 21.46
C LYS A 143 9.71 33.80 20.61
N ASN A 144 10.78 33.30 21.24
CA ASN A 144 11.99 32.84 20.53
C ASN A 144 11.74 31.51 19.81
N SER A 145 10.96 30.62 20.44
CA SER A 145 10.57 29.34 19.84
C SER A 145 9.70 29.52 18.59
N ILE A 146 8.80 30.52 18.59
CA ILE A 146 7.96 30.88 17.44
C ILE A 146 8.81 31.42 16.28
N LYS A 147 9.81 32.26 16.55
CA LYS A 147 10.70 32.78 15.48
C LYS A 147 11.48 31.67 14.75
N GLY A 148 12.01 30.69 15.48
CA GLY A 148 12.67 29.54 14.86
C GLY A 148 11.69 28.68 14.05
N PHE A 149 10.48 28.52 14.57
CA PHE A 149 9.47 27.66 13.96
C PHE A 149 8.74 28.28 12.77
N THR A 150 8.58 29.60 12.75
CA THR A 150 8.08 30.32 11.57
C THR A 150 9.04 30.15 10.40
N LYS A 151 10.37 30.24 10.61
CA LYS A 151 11.36 29.92 9.57
C LYS A 151 11.22 28.47 9.05
N TYR A 152 11.00 27.52 9.95
CA TYR A 152 10.77 26.12 9.60
C TYR A 152 9.54 25.92 8.72
N TRP A 153 8.40 26.52 9.10
CA TRP A 153 7.17 26.45 8.31
C TRP A 153 7.28 27.19 6.99
N VAL A 154 7.89 28.37 6.97
CA VAL A 154 8.12 29.10 5.72
C VAL A 154 8.95 28.23 4.76
N LEU A 155 10.04 27.63 5.24
CA LEU A 155 10.85 26.72 4.41
C LEU A 155 10.04 25.50 3.94
N SER A 156 9.30 24.86 4.84
CA SER A 156 8.46 23.70 4.52
C SER A 156 7.39 24.04 3.48
N ILE A 157 6.73 25.19 3.63
CA ILE A 157 5.74 25.69 2.67
C ILE A 157 6.40 25.94 1.33
N VAL A 158 7.51 26.69 1.29
CA VAL A 158 8.23 26.99 0.04
C VAL A 158 8.60 25.72 -0.72
N LEU A 159 9.07 24.68 -0.03
CA LEU A 159 9.44 23.41 -0.65
C LEU A 159 8.23 22.59 -1.16
N VAL A 160 7.06 22.75 -0.52
CA VAL A 160 5.83 22.01 -0.85
C VAL A 160 4.91 22.80 -1.81
N VAL A 161 5.11 24.11 -1.98
CA VAL A 161 4.33 24.95 -2.92
C VAL A 161 4.26 24.35 -4.33
N PRO A 162 5.36 23.86 -4.95
CA PRO A 162 5.27 23.28 -6.28
C PRO A 162 4.33 22.07 -6.35
N ILE A 163 4.34 21.18 -5.35
CA ILE A 163 3.43 20.03 -5.34
C ILE A 163 1.99 20.42 -5.03
N ILE A 164 1.76 21.44 -4.21
CA ILE A 164 0.41 22.00 -3.98
C ILE A 164 -0.12 22.57 -5.30
N TYR A 165 0.70 23.34 -6.03
CA TYR A 165 0.33 23.88 -7.33
C TYR A 165 0.00 22.76 -8.33
N LEU A 166 0.86 21.75 -8.44
CA LEU A 166 0.61 20.62 -9.34
C LEU A 166 -0.64 19.81 -8.94
N ALA A 167 -0.88 19.65 -7.64
CA ALA A 167 -2.08 18.98 -7.15
C ALA A 167 -3.34 19.76 -7.54
N LEU A 168 -3.40 21.05 -7.23
CA LEU A 168 -4.59 21.88 -7.42
C LEU A 168 -4.86 22.23 -8.89
N PHE A 169 -3.83 22.44 -9.71
CA PHE A 169 -3.97 23.03 -11.05
C PHE A 169 -3.54 22.12 -12.22
N ARG A 170 -2.84 21.02 -11.97
CA ARG A 170 -2.30 20.13 -13.02
C ARG A 170 -2.77 18.68 -12.91
N GLY A 171 -3.96 18.47 -12.33
CA GLY A 171 -4.61 17.16 -12.30
C GLY A 171 -4.10 16.21 -11.21
N GLY A 172 -3.21 16.64 -10.31
CA GLY A 172 -2.74 15.80 -9.20
C GLY A 172 -3.82 15.47 -8.14
N GLN A 173 -5.02 16.03 -8.27
CA GLN A 173 -6.19 15.71 -7.42
C GLN A 173 -7.23 14.84 -8.12
N VAL A 174 -7.08 14.48 -9.41
CA VAL A 174 -8.09 13.72 -10.17
C VAL A 174 -8.50 12.45 -9.44
N ARG A 175 -7.51 11.70 -8.93
CA ARG A 175 -7.79 10.48 -8.16
C ARG A 175 -8.56 10.77 -6.88
N PHE A 176 -8.16 11.77 -6.09
CA PHE A 176 -8.84 12.15 -4.85
C PHE A 176 -10.27 12.63 -5.10
N GLN A 177 -10.48 13.43 -6.15
CA GLN A 177 -11.80 13.91 -6.58
C GLN A 177 -12.74 12.79 -6.99
N ASN A 178 -12.24 11.61 -7.35
CA ASN A 178 -13.04 10.47 -7.76
C ASN A 178 -13.33 9.46 -6.64
N ILE A 179 -12.57 9.49 -5.54
CA ILE A 179 -12.65 8.46 -4.48
C ILE A 179 -13.03 9.00 -3.10
N ASN A 180 -13.07 10.32 -2.90
CA ASN A 180 -13.39 10.86 -1.58
C ASN A 180 -14.86 10.64 -1.21
N ILE A 181 -15.15 10.60 0.09
CA ILE A 181 -16.48 10.27 0.61
C ILE A 181 -17.57 11.29 0.21
N PHE A 182 -17.19 12.52 -0.16
CA PHE A 182 -18.14 13.59 -0.48
C PHE A 182 -18.66 13.52 -1.92
N VAL A 183 -18.00 12.74 -2.79
CA VAL A 183 -18.44 12.52 -4.19
C VAL A 183 -19.12 11.17 -4.39
N ASP A 184 -19.32 10.40 -3.32
CA ASP A 184 -19.97 9.09 -3.39
C ASP A 184 -21.42 9.23 -3.86
N LYS A 185 -21.67 8.75 -5.08
CA LYS A 185 -22.98 8.79 -5.73
C LYS A 185 -24.03 7.91 -5.03
N THR A 186 -23.61 6.98 -4.17
CA THR A 186 -24.52 6.10 -3.43
C THR A 186 -25.19 6.78 -2.23
N VAL A 187 -24.66 7.92 -1.76
CA VAL A 187 -25.19 8.63 -0.58
C VAL A 187 -26.60 9.15 -0.82
N THR A 188 -26.88 9.71 -2.02
CA THR A 188 -28.23 10.24 -2.32
C THR A 188 -29.29 9.13 -2.32
N PRO A 189 -29.10 8.00 -3.05
CA PRO A 189 -30.02 6.86 -2.96
C PRO A 189 -30.18 6.28 -1.54
N ARG A 190 -29.11 6.28 -0.71
CA ARG A 190 -29.19 5.83 0.69
C ARG A 190 -30.09 6.74 1.52
N VAL A 191 -29.93 8.06 1.38
CA VAL A 191 -30.75 9.07 2.07
C VAL A 191 -32.21 8.97 1.63
N GLU A 192 -32.48 8.88 0.32
CA GLU A 192 -33.84 8.75 -0.21
C GLU A 192 -34.52 7.47 0.28
N ARG A 193 -33.80 6.34 0.24
CA ARG A 193 -34.29 5.06 0.76
C ARG A 193 -34.61 5.17 2.25
N ALA A 194 -33.76 5.81 3.04
CA ALA A 194 -33.96 5.94 4.47
C ALA A 194 -35.15 6.83 4.82
N ARG A 195 -35.35 7.93 4.08
CA ARG A 195 -36.55 8.79 4.22
C ARG A 195 -37.84 8.05 3.92
N ASN A 196 -37.82 7.11 2.98
CA ASN A 196 -39.00 6.31 2.63
C ASN A 196 -39.42 5.28 3.70
N PHE A 197 -38.64 5.09 4.77
CA PHE A 197 -39.08 4.32 5.94
C PHE A 197 -39.94 5.12 6.92
N PHE A 198 -40.08 6.44 6.73
CA PHE A 198 -41.02 7.26 7.49
C PHE A 198 -42.38 7.31 6.81
N ASP A 199 -43.46 7.40 7.60
CA ASP A 199 -44.83 7.56 7.08
C ASP A 199 -44.96 8.79 6.15
N ASN A 200 -44.20 9.85 6.45
CA ASN A 200 -44.06 11.01 5.58
C ASN A 200 -42.55 11.31 5.34
N PRO A 201 -42.02 10.95 4.15
CA PRO A 201 -40.63 11.21 3.76
C PRO A 201 -40.24 12.69 3.75
N ASP A 202 -41.23 13.58 3.65
CA ASP A 202 -41.04 15.04 3.63
C ASP A 202 -41.17 15.71 5.00
N SER A 203 -41.44 14.93 6.04
CA SER A 203 -41.53 15.42 7.42
C SER A 203 -40.22 16.07 7.87
N LEU A 204 -40.33 17.05 8.79
CA LEU A 204 -39.16 17.72 9.37
C LEU A 204 -38.21 16.70 10.01
N LEU A 205 -38.75 15.70 10.69
CA LEU A 205 -37.96 14.67 11.35
C LEU A 205 -37.16 13.83 10.33
N ALA A 206 -37.78 13.36 9.24
CA ALA A 206 -37.09 12.64 8.17
C ALA A 206 -36.00 13.49 7.48
N LYS A 207 -36.26 14.78 7.25
CA LYS A 207 -35.28 15.70 6.65
C LYS A 207 -34.11 16.00 7.58
N LEU A 208 -34.35 16.11 8.88
CA LEU A 208 -33.31 16.36 9.88
C LEU A 208 -32.49 15.11 10.18
N SER A 209 -33.09 13.93 10.32
CA SER A 209 -32.37 12.68 10.63
C SER A 209 -31.72 12.04 9.42
N GLU A 210 -32.38 12.08 8.25
CA GLU A 210 -31.88 11.49 7.02
C GLU A 210 -31.46 12.59 6.05
N ASN A 211 -30.20 13.02 6.12
CA ASN A 211 -29.66 13.96 5.15
C ASN A 211 -28.20 13.64 4.81
N ARG A 212 -27.73 14.19 3.69
CA ARG A 212 -26.39 13.90 3.15
C ARG A 212 -25.27 14.19 4.16
N TYR A 213 -25.38 15.25 4.96
CA TYR A 213 -24.35 15.59 5.95
C TYR A 213 -24.22 14.53 7.04
N ILE A 214 -25.35 14.00 7.53
CA ILE A 214 -25.37 12.91 8.51
C ILE A 214 -24.73 11.65 7.93
N TYR A 215 -25.01 11.32 6.67
CA TYR A 215 -24.43 10.15 6.01
C TYR A 215 -22.92 10.31 5.78
N HIS A 216 -22.45 11.47 5.30
CA HIS A 216 -21.02 11.72 5.16
C HIS A 216 -20.29 11.72 6.51
N LEU A 217 -20.90 12.29 7.56
CA LEU A 217 -20.34 12.27 8.90
C LEU A 217 -20.30 10.84 9.46
N SER A 218 -21.35 10.06 9.25
CA SER A 218 -21.45 8.66 9.65
C SER A 218 -20.43 7.79 8.92
N ASP A 219 -20.29 7.96 7.61
CA ASP A 219 -19.29 7.26 6.79
C ASP A 219 -17.87 7.64 7.24
N PHE A 220 -17.59 8.94 7.42
CA PHE A 220 -16.30 9.41 7.95
C PHE A 220 -15.98 8.80 9.33
N ALA A 221 -16.93 8.85 10.26
CA ALA A 221 -16.75 8.31 11.61
C ALA A 221 -16.54 6.78 11.58
N THR A 222 -17.33 6.08 10.76
CA THR A 222 -17.20 4.63 10.56
C THR A 222 -15.82 4.28 10.04
N TYR A 223 -15.38 4.94 8.97
CA TYR A 223 -14.09 4.69 8.36
C TYR A 223 -12.93 5.06 9.29
N TYR A 224 -13.05 6.18 10.00
CA TYR A 224 -12.05 6.59 10.99
C TYR A 224 -11.93 5.56 12.12
N LEU A 225 -13.04 5.11 12.71
CA LEU A 225 -13.06 4.13 13.80
C LEU A 225 -12.63 2.73 13.34
N GLU A 226 -12.90 2.36 12.09
CA GLU A 226 -12.48 1.07 11.51
C GLU A 226 -10.94 0.90 11.54
N ASN A 227 -10.18 2.01 11.46
CA ASN A 227 -8.70 1.99 11.58
C ASN A 227 -8.22 1.56 12.98
N PHE A 228 -9.04 1.76 14.01
CA PHE A 228 -8.76 1.33 15.38
C PHE A 228 -9.48 0.03 15.76
N SER A 229 -10.28 -0.54 14.85
CA SER A 229 -11.05 -1.74 15.14
C SER A 229 -10.11 -2.93 15.40
N GLY A 230 -10.49 -3.78 16.36
CA GLY A 230 -9.76 -5.03 16.59
C GLY A 230 -9.78 -5.96 15.38
N GLN A 231 -10.83 -5.87 14.54
CA GLN A 231 -10.93 -6.60 13.28
C GLN A 231 -9.81 -6.19 12.32
N PHE A 232 -9.55 -4.90 12.14
CA PHE A 232 -8.47 -4.43 11.29
C PHE A 232 -7.10 -4.66 11.95
N LEU A 233 -6.93 -4.24 13.20
CA LEU A 233 -5.61 -4.24 13.83
C LEU A 233 -5.12 -5.63 14.25
N PHE A 234 -5.97 -6.53 14.72
CA PHE A 234 -5.52 -7.73 15.46
C PHE A 234 -6.05 -9.06 14.94
N VAL A 235 -7.16 -9.07 14.19
CA VAL A 235 -7.84 -10.33 13.80
C VAL A 235 -7.81 -10.58 12.29
N GLY A 236 -8.48 -9.73 11.50
CA GLY A 236 -8.72 -9.94 10.07
C GLY A 236 -7.72 -9.23 9.15
N GLY A 237 -7.26 -8.05 9.53
CA GLY A 237 -6.35 -7.24 8.72
C GLY A 237 -7.04 -6.53 7.55
N ASP A 238 -6.25 -6.23 6.51
CA ASP A 238 -6.74 -5.69 5.25
C ASP A 238 -7.37 -6.80 4.40
N SER A 239 -8.54 -6.54 3.81
CA SER A 239 -9.22 -7.46 2.90
C SER A 239 -8.48 -7.61 1.56
N ASN A 240 -7.66 -6.62 1.19
CA ASN A 240 -6.78 -6.69 0.06
C ASN A 240 -5.45 -7.32 0.46
N VAL A 241 -5.24 -8.55 0.00
CA VAL A 241 -4.05 -9.35 0.35
C VAL A 241 -2.74 -8.78 -0.19
N ARG A 242 -2.76 -7.70 -0.98
CA ARG A 242 -1.54 -6.95 -1.34
C ARG A 242 -0.88 -6.28 -0.12
N TYR A 243 -1.61 -6.08 0.97
CA TYR A 243 -1.18 -5.28 2.12
C TYR A 243 -1.16 -6.04 3.45
N GLY A 244 -1.54 -7.32 3.43
CA GLY A 244 -1.60 -8.16 4.60
C GLY A 244 -1.81 -9.62 4.22
N LEU A 245 -1.76 -10.50 5.22
CA LEU A 245 -2.21 -11.88 5.03
C LEU A 245 -3.72 -11.92 5.24
N ALA A 246 -4.46 -12.61 4.34
CA ALA A 246 -5.89 -12.83 4.54
C ALA A 246 -6.13 -13.55 5.88
N GLY A 247 -7.02 -13.00 6.72
CA GLY A 247 -7.32 -13.59 8.03
C GLY A 247 -6.15 -13.49 9.01
N HIS A 248 -5.46 -12.36 9.03
CA HIS A 248 -4.50 -12.02 10.08
C HIS A 248 -4.49 -10.50 10.28
N GLY A 249 -4.50 -10.04 11.53
CA GLY A 249 -4.41 -8.62 11.86
C GLY A 249 -3.18 -7.93 11.27
N MET A 250 -3.24 -6.60 11.15
CA MET A 250 -2.07 -5.80 10.79
C MET A 250 -0.97 -5.89 11.87
N LEU A 251 -1.37 -6.09 13.12
CA LEU A 251 -0.54 -6.36 14.30
C LEU A 251 -0.82 -7.78 14.80
N TYR A 252 0.03 -8.30 15.68
CA TYR A 252 -0.26 -9.57 16.35
C TYR A 252 -1.38 -9.37 17.36
N PHE A 253 -2.22 -10.38 17.55
CA PHE A 253 -3.28 -10.34 18.55
C PHE A 253 -2.74 -10.03 19.96
N LEU A 254 -1.57 -10.56 20.28
CA LEU A 254 -0.87 -10.33 21.56
C LEU A 254 -0.28 -8.92 21.70
N ASP A 255 -0.20 -8.13 20.62
CA ASP A 255 0.15 -6.71 20.74
C ASP A 255 -0.97 -5.93 21.45
N ALA A 256 -2.24 -6.34 21.34
CA ALA A 256 -3.36 -5.63 21.94
C ALA A 256 -3.23 -5.40 23.47
N PRO A 257 -3.03 -6.43 24.31
CA PRO A 257 -2.83 -6.20 25.75
C PRO A 257 -1.57 -5.37 26.04
N LEU A 258 -0.49 -5.54 25.29
CA LEU A 258 0.74 -4.77 25.47
C LEU A 258 0.53 -3.28 25.15
N ILE A 259 -0.19 -2.95 24.08
CA ILE A 259 -0.52 -1.57 23.71
C ILE A 259 -1.37 -0.92 24.80
N ILE A 260 -2.40 -1.62 25.29
CA ILE A 260 -3.29 -1.11 26.35
C ILE A 260 -2.51 -0.84 27.64
N PHE A 261 -1.70 -1.79 28.10
CA PHE A 261 -0.87 -1.59 29.29
C PHE A 261 0.18 -0.49 29.06
N GLY A 262 0.77 -0.43 27.87
CA GLY A 262 1.72 0.61 27.47
C GLY A 262 1.11 2.00 27.57
N LEU A 263 -0.13 2.18 27.08
CA LEU A 263 -0.88 3.43 27.19
C LEU A 263 -1.11 3.83 28.65
N ILE A 264 -1.59 2.91 29.49
CA ILE A 264 -1.89 3.18 30.90
C ILE A 264 -0.60 3.55 31.65
N LEU A 265 0.43 2.70 31.55
CA LEU A 265 1.69 2.90 32.27
C LEU A 265 2.39 4.19 31.83
N LEU A 266 2.39 4.50 30.53
CA LEU A 266 3.04 5.70 30.01
C LEU A 266 2.29 6.97 30.43
N TYR A 267 0.97 6.94 30.56
CA TYR A 267 0.20 8.07 31.09
C TYR A 267 0.64 8.42 32.52
N HIS A 268 0.87 7.40 33.36
CA HIS A 268 1.33 7.63 34.73
C HIS A 268 2.81 8.03 34.80
N LYS A 269 3.67 7.51 33.92
CA LYS A 269 5.11 7.78 33.93
C LYS A 269 5.49 9.11 33.26
N ASN A 270 4.92 9.41 32.09
CA ASN A 270 5.29 10.56 31.27
C ASN A 270 4.12 11.04 30.39
N ARG A 271 3.22 11.83 30.98
CA ARG A 271 2.03 12.38 30.31
C ARG A 271 2.36 13.17 29.04
N ARG A 272 3.46 13.91 29.02
CA ARG A 272 3.85 14.73 27.86
C ARG A 272 4.12 13.84 26.64
N VAL A 273 4.85 12.74 26.82
CA VAL A 273 5.10 11.77 25.74
C VAL A 273 3.81 11.04 25.39
N TRP A 274 3.01 10.66 26.39
CA TRP A 274 1.71 10.02 26.16
C TRP A 274 0.81 10.86 25.22
N TYR A 275 0.62 12.15 25.52
CA TYR A 275 -0.20 13.04 24.67
C TYR A 275 0.33 13.14 23.24
N PHE A 276 1.65 13.18 23.07
CA PHE A 276 2.28 13.20 21.76
C PHE A 276 2.00 11.92 20.96
N LEU A 277 2.18 10.74 21.57
CA LEU A 277 1.94 9.45 20.91
C LEU A 277 0.45 9.22 20.61
N VAL A 278 -0.45 9.63 21.51
CA VAL A 278 -1.90 9.52 21.27
C VAL A 278 -2.36 10.49 20.20
N ALA A 279 -1.87 11.74 20.21
CA ALA A 279 -2.15 12.69 19.13
C ALA A 279 -1.69 12.13 17.77
N TRP A 280 -0.50 11.52 17.71
CA TRP A 280 -0.03 10.84 16.50
C TRP A 280 -1.02 9.77 16.03
N LEU A 281 -1.41 8.85 16.93
CA LEU A 281 -2.35 7.77 16.60
C LEU A 281 -3.68 8.32 16.09
N LEU A 282 -4.25 9.35 16.73
CA LEU A 282 -5.52 9.95 16.32
C LEU A 282 -5.41 10.72 14.99
N LEU A 283 -4.29 11.37 14.72
CA LEU A 283 -4.10 12.11 13.48
C LEU A 283 -3.88 11.19 12.27
N ALA A 284 -3.29 10.00 12.47
CA ALA A 284 -2.88 9.12 11.37
C ALA A 284 -4.02 8.60 10.48
N PRO A 285 -5.21 8.22 11.01
CA PRO A 285 -6.34 7.76 10.19
C PRO A 285 -7.10 8.85 9.43
N LEU A 286 -6.89 10.13 9.73
CA LEU A 286 -7.65 11.23 9.10
C LEU A 286 -7.65 11.18 7.56
N PRO A 287 -6.50 10.98 6.87
CA PRO A 287 -6.51 10.92 5.41
C PRO A 287 -7.18 9.67 4.87
N THR A 288 -7.13 8.55 5.63
CA THR A 288 -7.83 7.31 5.25
C THR A 288 -9.34 7.53 5.29
N ALA A 289 -9.85 8.09 6.39
CA ALA A 289 -11.28 8.28 6.63
C ALA A 289 -11.97 9.22 5.60
N LEU A 290 -11.23 10.16 5.01
CA LEU A 290 -11.74 11.05 3.95
C LEU A 290 -11.88 10.37 2.59
N VAL A 291 -11.25 9.21 2.42
CA VAL A 291 -11.19 8.46 1.16
C VAL A 291 -11.97 7.17 1.23
N GLY A 292 -12.11 6.56 2.40
CA GLY A 292 -12.84 5.32 2.56
C GLY A 292 -12.41 4.54 3.78
N ARG A 293 -12.75 3.25 3.78
CA ARG A 293 -12.45 2.29 4.84
C ARG A 293 -10.96 2.17 5.18
N ALA A 294 -10.70 1.57 6.34
CA ALA A 294 -9.35 1.24 6.80
C ALA A 294 -8.57 0.46 5.73
N TYR A 295 -7.31 0.84 5.51
CA TYR A 295 -6.50 0.31 4.41
C TYR A 295 -5.01 0.35 4.77
N GLY A 296 -4.34 -0.79 4.71
CA GLY A 296 -2.99 -1.00 5.22
C GLY A 296 -1.96 0.01 4.72
N LEU A 297 -2.06 0.47 3.46
CA LEU A 297 -1.14 1.51 2.96
C LEU A 297 -1.43 2.91 3.53
N ARG A 298 -2.70 3.30 3.69
CA ARG A 298 -3.06 4.66 4.12
C ARG A 298 -2.94 4.79 5.64
N SER A 299 -3.28 3.73 6.37
CA SER A 299 -3.22 3.68 7.83
C SER A 299 -1.80 3.43 8.37
N LEU A 300 -0.83 3.15 7.48
CA LEU A 300 0.56 2.84 7.84
C LEU A 300 1.21 3.92 8.72
N ALA A 301 0.76 5.18 8.58
CA ALA A 301 1.19 6.31 9.39
C ALA A 301 0.95 6.15 10.91
N MET A 302 0.15 5.16 11.35
CA MET A 302 0.02 4.80 12.76
C MET A 302 1.30 4.19 13.35
N LEU A 303 2.14 3.56 12.53
CA LEU A 303 3.43 3.04 12.96
C LEU A 303 4.43 4.19 13.19
N PRO A 304 5.37 4.07 14.15
CA PRO A 304 5.66 2.90 14.99
C PRO A 304 4.99 2.92 16.37
N ILE A 305 3.94 3.72 16.56
CA ILE A 305 3.41 4.01 17.91
C ILE A 305 2.94 2.77 18.67
N PRO A 306 2.20 1.81 18.06
CA PRO A 306 1.83 0.57 18.74
C PRO A 306 3.03 -0.19 19.31
N GLN A 307 4.14 -0.25 18.56
CA GLN A 307 5.36 -0.95 18.97
C GLN A 307 6.08 -0.23 20.11
N ILE A 308 6.06 1.11 20.12
CA ILE A 308 6.60 1.90 21.24
C ILE A 308 5.83 1.62 22.53
N LEU A 309 4.50 1.59 22.45
CA LEU A 309 3.63 1.31 23.59
C LEU A 309 3.84 -0.12 24.10
N SER A 310 3.86 -1.10 23.20
CA SER A 310 4.14 -2.50 23.55
C SER A 310 5.50 -2.69 24.20
N ALA A 311 6.55 -2.09 23.63
CA ALA A 311 7.89 -2.13 24.19
C ALA A 311 7.96 -1.49 25.58
N PHE A 312 7.28 -0.35 25.77
CA PHE A 312 7.24 0.34 27.07
C PHE A 312 6.55 -0.50 28.15
N ALA A 313 5.48 -1.23 27.79
CA ALA A 313 4.82 -2.17 28.69
C ALA A 313 5.77 -3.30 29.11
N LEU A 314 6.46 -3.93 28.14
CA LEU A 314 7.42 -5.00 28.40
C LEU A 314 8.58 -4.53 29.27
N THR A 315 9.19 -3.38 28.97
CA THR A 315 10.30 -2.85 29.79
C THR A 315 9.84 -2.53 31.20
N SER A 316 8.67 -1.90 31.35
CA SER A 316 8.11 -1.57 32.66
C SER A 316 7.88 -2.82 33.52
N TYR A 317 7.43 -3.91 32.91
CA TYR A 317 7.32 -5.20 33.60
C TYR A 317 8.69 -5.73 34.05
N PHE A 318 9.71 -5.68 33.18
CA PHE A 318 11.05 -6.17 33.50
C PHE A 318 11.77 -5.36 34.58
N GLU A 319 11.42 -4.08 34.77
CA GLU A 319 11.99 -3.23 35.83
C GLU A 319 11.44 -3.55 37.24
N ILE A 320 10.37 -4.34 37.36
CA ILE A 320 9.82 -4.75 38.67
C ILE A 320 10.85 -5.61 39.42
N LYS A 321 11.28 -5.19 40.62
CA LYS A 321 12.32 -5.88 41.42
C LYS A 321 11.82 -7.18 42.07
N ASN A 322 10.65 -7.16 42.69
CA ASN A 322 10.11 -8.29 43.46
C ASN A 322 9.02 -9.04 42.68
N LYS A 323 9.39 -9.66 41.56
CA LYS A 323 8.42 -10.41 40.74
C LYS A 323 8.04 -11.72 41.43
N SER A 324 6.75 -12.06 41.46
CA SER A 324 6.30 -13.37 41.91
C SER A 324 6.70 -14.46 40.91
N LYS A 325 6.95 -15.69 41.39
CA LYS A 325 7.26 -16.85 40.53
C LYS A 325 6.18 -17.07 39.47
N LEU A 326 4.91 -16.95 39.88
CA LEU A 326 3.76 -17.03 38.96
C LEU A 326 3.81 -15.92 37.90
N GLY A 327 4.12 -14.68 38.28
CA GLY A 327 4.24 -13.58 37.33
C GLY A 327 5.30 -13.83 36.28
N VAL A 328 6.47 -14.33 36.68
CA VAL A 328 7.57 -14.68 35.75
C VAL A 328 7.15 -15.82 34.82
N LEU A 329 6.49 -16.85 35.34
CA LEU A 329 5.96 -17.96 34.53
C LEU A 329 4.95 -17.46 33.49
N LEU A 330 3.99 -16.62 33.89
CA LEU A 330 3.00 -16.06 32.98
C LEU A 330 3.64 -15.18 31.89
N MET A 331 4.66 -14.40 32.23
CA MET A 331 5.40 -13.62 31.23
C MET A 331 6.19 -14.53 30.27
N ALA A 332 6.82 -15.60 30.77
CA ALA A 332 7.51 -16.57 29.92
C ALA A 332 6.54 -17.27 28.95
N ILE A 333 5.35 -17.63 29.42
CA ILE A 333 4.27 -18.19 28.60
C ILE A 333 3.82 -17.16 27.54
N PHE A 334 3.59 -15.91 27.96
CA PHE A 334 3.21 -14.83 27.04
C PHE A 334 4.24 -14.62 25.92
N ILE A 335 5.53 -14.54 26.27
CA ILE A 335 6.63 -14.40 25.31
C ILE A 335 6.70 -15.62 24.39
N SER A 336 6.52 -16.83 24.92
CA SER A 336 6.49 -18.06 24.12
C SER A 336 5.37 -18.03 23.09
N PHE A 337 4.15 -17.65 23.48
CA PHE A 337 3.03 -17.48 22.55
C PHE A 337 3.27 -16.35 21.54
N TYR A 338 3.93 -15.27 21.94
CA TYR A 338 4.31 -14.19 21.03
C TYR A 338 5.27 -14.70 19.94
N LEU A 339 6.32 -15.43 20.34
CA LEU A 339 7.27 -16.03 19.41
C LEU A 339 6.61 -17.07 18.49
N LEU A 340 5.68 -17.88 19.01
CA LEU A 340 4.88 -18.79 18.19
C LEU A 340 4.00 -18.04 17.18
N SER A 341 3.42 -16.90 17.57
CA SER A 341 2.62 -16.05 16.67
C SER A 341 3.47 -15.45 15.56
N VAL A 342 4.68 -14.95 15.89
CA VAL A 342 5.67 -14.49 14.91
C VAL A 342 6.07 -15.63 13.96
N GLY A 343 6.39 -16.80 14.51
CA GLY A 343 6.76 -17.99 13.72
C GLY A 343 5.64 -18.44 12.78
N ASN A 344 4.39 -18.46 13.26
CA ASN A 344 3.22 -18.78 12.44
C ASN A 344 3.05 -17.78 11.30
N TRP A 345 3.15 -16.48 11.60
CA TRP A 345 3.03 -15.44 10.57
C TRP A 345 4.13 -15.55 9.52
N LEU A 346 5.39 -15.74 9.93
CA LEU A 346 6.52 -15.93 9.01
C LEU A 346 6.32 -17.17 8.14
N HIS A 347 5.88 -18.29 8.73
CA HIS A 347 5.57 -19.50 7.98
C HIS A 347 4.49 -19.24 6.93
N ARG A 348 3.37 -18.61 7.30
CA ARG A 348 2.29 -18.26 6.37
C ARG A 348 2.78 -17.29 5.28
N TYR A 349 3.57 -16.28 5.65
CA TYR A 349 4.08 -15.26 4.73
C TYR A 349 5.08 -15.82 3.71
N PHE A 350 5.97 -16.73 4.09
CA PHE A 350 6.98 -17.27 3.18
C PHE A 350 6.51 -18.49 2.38
N TYR A 351 5.64 -19.33 2.95
CA TYR A 351 5.30 -20.61 2.32
C TYR A 351 3.88 -20.66 1.73
N GLN A 352 2.91 -19.95 2.32
CA GLN A 352 1.51 -20.01 1.85
C GLN A 352 1.13 -18.80 1.00
N TYR A 353 1.47 -17.60 1.48
CA TYR A 353 1.12 -16.33 0.85
C TYR A 353 1.55 -16.20 -0.61
N PRO A 354 2.75 -16.68 -1.04
CA PRO A 354 3.11 -16.62 -2.46
C PRO A 354 2.15 -17.41 -3.37
N SER A 355 1.41 -18.40 -2.85
CA SER A 355 0.48 -19.21 -3.64
C SER A 355 -0.82 -18.45 -3.96
N TYR A 356 -1.48 -17.90 -2.93
CA TYR A 356 -2.77 -17.21 -3.11
C TYR A 356 -2.61 -15.70 -3.33
N GLY A 357 -1.55 -15.09 -2.80
CA GLY A 357 -1.28 -13.66 -2.92
C GLY A 357 -0.83 -13.24 -4.31
N ARG A 358 -0.19 -14.13 -5.09
CA ARG A 358 0.32 -13.82 -6.43
C ARG A 358 -0.75 -13.33 -7.39
N TYR A 359 -1.98 -13.86 -7.29
CA TYR A 359 -3.09 -13.47 -8.15
C TYR A 359 -3.36 -11.97 -8.02
N TRP A 360 -3.25 -11.45 -6.81
CA TRP A 360 -3.41 -10.04 -6.54
C TRP A 360 -2.25 -9.21 -7.06
N TYR A 361 -1.07 -9.76 -7.36
CA TYR A 361 0.02 -9.02 -8.03
C TYR A 361 0.03 -9.22 -9.54
N ASP A 362 -1.12 -9.55 -10.11
CA ASP A 362 -1.32 -9.73 -11.54
C ASP A 362 -0.38 -10.81 -12.13
N ALA A 363 0.02 -11.78 -11.30
CA ALA A 363 0.86 -12.91 -11.70
C ALA A 363 0.34 -13.71 -12.91
N PRO A 364 -0.99 -13.83 -13.17
CA PRO A 364 -1.50 -14.32 -14.45
C PRO A 364 -0.77 -13.78 -15.68
N MET A 365 -0.48 -12.48 -15.71
CA MET A 365 0.20 -11.84 -16.85
C MET A 365 1.64 -12.37 -17.01
N GLN A 366 2.35 -12.51 -15.89
CA GLN A 366 3.70 -13.07 -15.86
C GLN A 366 3.70 -14.55 -16.28
N ASP A 367 2.70 -15.32 -15.87
CA ASP A 367 2.56 -16.73 -16.26
C ASP A 367 2.35 -16.87 -17.77
N ALA A 368 1.48 -16.05 -18.37
CA ALA A 368 1.27 -16.04 -19.82
C ALA A 368 2.53 -15.66 -20.59
N VAL A 369 3.25 -14.62 -20.15
CA VAL A 369 4.52 -14.20 -20.77
C VAL A 369 5.57 -15.31 -20.66
N SER A 370 5.69 -15.96 -19.50
CA SER A 370 6.67 -17.03 -19.28
C SER A 370 6.35 -18.27 -20.11
N TYR A 371 5.08 -18.70 -20.11
CA TYR A 371 4.60 -19.83 -20.91
C TYR A 371 4.87 -19.64 -22.40
N ALA A 372 4.56 -18.43 -22.92
CA ALA A 372 4.81 -18.09 -24.30
C ALA A 372 6.31 -18.00 -24.63
N LYS A 373 7.13 -17.51 -23.69
CA LYS A 373 8.58 -17.41 -23.88
C LYS A 373 9.25 -18.77 -24.02
N GLU A 374 8.85 -19.76 -23.22
CA GLU A 374 9.35 -21.14 -23.30
C GLU A 374 9.06 -21.83 -24.64
N ARG A 375 8.04 -21.35 -25.36
CA ARG A 375 7.58 -21.93 -26.63
C ARG A 375 7.86 -21.02 -27.82
N GLU A 376 8.62 -19.94 -27.62
CA GLU A 376 8.86 -18.92 -28.64
C GLU A 376 9.26 -19.50 -29.99
N GLU A 377 10.22 -20.42 -29.99
CA GLU A 377 10.88 -20.90 -31.21
C GLU A 377 9.96 -21.76 -32.09
N LYS A 378 8.85 -22.26 -31.54
CA LYS A 378 7.90 -23.10 -32.27
C LYS A 378 6.93 -22.29 -33.15
N TYR A 379 6.73 -21.02 -32.81
CA TYR A 379 5.68 -20.19 -33.39
C TYR A 379 6.24 -18.95 -34.08
N ASP A 380 5.68 -18.64 -35.25
CA ASP A 380 5.99 -17.42 -35.99
C ASP A 380 5.37 -16.19 -35.31
N GLN A 381 4.23 -16.40 -34.63
CA GLN A 381 3.48 -15.35 -33.96
C GLN A 381 2.91 -15.82 -32.63
N ILE A 382 2.79 -14.89 -31.69
CA ILE A 382 2.22 -15.15 -30.37
C ILE A 382 1.24 -14.04 -30.03
N ILE A 383 0.01 -14.41 -29.73
CA ILE A 383 -1.04 -13.50 -29.31
C ILE A 383 -1.33 -13.75 -27.83
N ILE A 384 -1.24 -12.71 -27.00
CA ILE A 384 -1.58 -12.79 -25.58
C ILE A 384 -2.64 -11.74 -25.26
N SER A 385 -3.77 -12.19 -24.71
CA SER A 385 -4.85 -11.30 -24.33
C SER A 385 -4.45 -10.34 -23.21
N GLN A 386 -4.88 -9.07 -23.34
CA GLN A 386 -4.71 -8.03 -22.32
C GLN A 386 -5.91 -7.90 -21.37
N SER A 387 -6.75 -8.92 -21.34
CA SER A 387 -8.00 -8.92 -20.60
C SER A 387 -7.82 -8.98 -19.06
N TYR A 388 -6.67 -9.44 -18.57
CA TYR A 388 -6.30 -9.32 -17.15
C TYR A 388 -5.72 -7.95 -16.80
N GLY A 389 -5.39 -7.12 -17.80
CA GLY A 389 -4.67 -5.85 -17.68
C GLY A 389 -3.51 -5.75 -18.68
N GLU A 390 -2.53 -4.90 -18.38
CA GLU A 390 -1.47 -4.50 -19.32
C GLU A 390 -0.34 -5.54 -19.46
N VAL A 391 -0.67 -6.72 -20.02
CA VAL A 391 0.29 -7.83 -20.24
C VAL A 391 1.48 -7.38 -21.10
N SER A 392 1.23 -6.49 -22.06
CA SER A 392 2.28 -5.91 -22.91
C SER A 392 3.39 -5.21 -22.09
N MET A 393 3.03 -4.57 -20.98
CA MET A 393 3.97 -3.90 -20.08
C MET A 393 4.79 -4.92 -19.28
N TYR A 394 4.17 -6.01 -18.81
CA TYR A 394 4.87 -7.12 -18.16
C TYR A 394 5.86 -7.76 -19.12
N TYR A 395 5.46 -8.02 -20.36
CA TYR A 395 6.35 -8.52 -21.40
C TYR A 395 7.54 -7.58 -21.62
N ALA A 396 7.28 -6.27 -21.78
CA ALA A 396 8.32 -5.28 -21.99
C ALA A 396 9.31 -5.21 -20.82
N PHE A 397 8.82 -5.22 -19.58
CA PHE A 397 9.65 -5.20 -18.38
C PHE A 397 10.48 -6.47 -18.23
N LEU A 398 9.87 -7.66 -18.36
CA LEU A 398 10.53 -8.95 -18.18
C LEU A 398 11.58 -9.22 -19.27
N ASN A 399 11.33 -8.79 -20.51
CA ASN A 399 12.25 -8.94 -21.63
C ASN A 399 13.19 -7.74 -21.82
N ARG A 400 13.15 -6.75 -20.91
CA ARG A 400 13.99 -5.53 -20.95
C ARG A 400 13.91 -4.80 -22.29
N ILE A 401 12.71 -4.73 -22.86
CA ILE A 401 12.44 -4.01 -24.11
C ILE A 401 12.76 -2.52 -23.91
N HIS A 402 13.45 -1.93 -24.90
CA HIS A 402 13.78 -0.51 -24.85
C HIS A 402 12.51 0.35 -24.77
N PRO A 403 12.43 1.36 -23.88
CA PRO A 403 11.21 2.15 -23.70
C PRO A 403 10.67 2.79 -24.98
N ASP A 404 11.55 3.19 -25.91
CA ASP A 404 11.13 3.76 -27.19
C ASP A 404 10.40 2.76 -28.09
N VAL A 405 10.89 1.51 -28.14
CA VAL A 405 10.24 0.44 -28.91
C VAL A 405 8.83 0.18 -28.36
N TYR A 406 8.70 0.15 -27.02
CA TYR A 406 7.39 -0.03 -26.40
C TYR A 406 6.45 1.17 -26.64
N ARG A 407 6.99 2.40 -26.55
CA ARG A 407 6.22 3.63 -26.83
C ARG A 407 5.70 3.66 -28.26
N GLU A 408 6.55 3.34 -29.22
CA GLU A 408 6.19 3.26 -30.63
C GLU A 408 5.12 2.19 -30.87
N ALA A 409 5.33 0.96 -30.38
CA ALA A 409 4.37 -0.14 -30.49
C ALA A 409 2.99 0.19 -29.89
N LYS A 410 2.96 0.97 -28.81
CA LYS A 410 1.71 1.39 -28.15
C LYS A 410 0.98 2.48 -28.95
N SER A 411 1.71 3.38 -29.59
CA SER A 411 1.16 4.45 -30.45
C SER A 411 0.66 3.92 -31.79
N TYR A 412 1.39 2.97 -32.38
CA TYR A 412 1.10 2.42 -33.70
C TYR A 412 0.63 0.96 -33.59
N LYS A 413 -0.61 0.80 -33.13
CA LYS A 413 -1.25 -0.52 -33.02
C LYS A 413 -1.53 -1.09 -34.40
N VAL A 414 -1.36 -2.41 -34.52
CA VAL A 414 -1.72 -3.17 -35.73
C VAL A 414 -3.07 -3.84 -35.52
N THR A 415 -3.87 -3.98 -36.57
CA THR A 415 -5.17 -4.66 -36.48
C THR A 415 -5.01 -6.12 -36.88
N VAL A 416 -5.48 -7.04 -36.03
CA VAL A 416 -5.58 -8.48 -36.29
C VAL A 416 -7.00 -8.91 -35.98
N ASP A 417 -7.68 -9.55 -36.93
CA ASP A 417 -9.11 -9.93 -36.81
C ASP A 417 -10.03 -8.78 -36.32
N GLY A 418 -9.76 -7.54 -36.80
CA GLY A 418 -10.51 -6.34 -36.39
C GLY A 418 -10.20 -5.82 -34.98
N VAL A 419 -9.23 -6.40 -34.27
CA VAL A 419 -8.80 -5.99 -32.93
C VAL A 419 -7.47 -5.24 -33.01
N PRO A 420 -7.38 -4.00 -32.46
CA PRO A 420 -6.12 -3.27 -32.41
C PRO A 420 -5.20 -3.84 -31.33
N MET A 421 -3.98 -4.22 -31.72
CA MET A 421 -2.98 -4.88 -30.88
C MET A 421 -1.68 -4.11 -30.81
N ILE A 422 -1.04 -4.15 -29.65
CA ILE A 422 0.35 -3.69 -29.48
C ILE A 422 1.24 -4.81 -30.01
N LYS A 423 2.07 -4.53 -31.03
CA LYS A 423 2.99 -5.50 -31.61
C LYS A 423 4.43 -5.22 -31.20
N ILE A 424 5.10 -6.22 -30.64
CA ILE A 424 6.53 -6.16 -30.28
C ILE A 424 7.20 -7.43 -30.80
N GLY A 425 7.95 -7.31 -31.89
CA GLY A 425 8.50 -8.47 -32.59
C GLY A 425 7.38 -9.41 -33.06
N LYS A 426 7.43 -10.67 -32.63
CA LYS A 426 6.39 -11.69 -32.89
C LYS A 426 5.23 -11.71 -31.91
N TYR A 427 5.28 -10.88 -30.86
CA TYR A 427 4.22 -10.82 -29.85
C TYR A 427 3.20 -9.75 -30.18
N TYR A 428 1.93 -10.11 -30.04
CA TYR A 428 0.77 -9.25 -30.21
C TYR A 428 -0.05 -9.25 -28.92
N PHE A 429 -0.39 -8.06 -28.44
CA PHE A 429 -1.13 -7.89 -27.21
C PHE A 429 -2.44 -7.14 -27.45
N GLY A 430 -3.57 -7.83 -27.31
CA GLY A 430 -4.91 -7.25 -27.44
C GLY A 430 -5.99 -8.25 -27.05
N ASP A 431 -7.18 -7.77 -26.72
CA ASP A 431 -8.29 -8.61 -26.26
C ASP A 431 -9.04 -9.23 -27.45
N ILE A 432 -8.52 -10.33 -28.01
CA ILE A 432 -9.25 -11.13 -29.00
C ILE A 432 -10.42 -11.82 -28.30
N ARG A 433 -11.64 -11.54 -28.79
CA ARG A 433 -12.85 -12.21 -28.33
C ARG A 433 -13.39 -13.14 -29.41
N PRO A 434 -13.80 -14.36 -29.04
CA PRO A 434 -14.37 -15.27 -30.01
C PRO A 434 -15.73 -14.78 -30.49
N LYS A 435 -15.81 -14.53 -31.79
CA LYS A 435 -17.09 -14.42 -32.52
C LYS A 435 -17.58 -15.79 -33.04
N GLY A 436 -16.83 -16.87 -32.76
CA GLY A 436 -17.06 -18.24 -33.22
C GLY A 436 -15.85 -19.14 -32.98
N PRO A 437 -15.79 -20.32 -33.65
CA PRO A 437 -14.61 -21.19 -33.64
C PRO A 437 -13.33 -20.43 -34.00
N ILE A 438 -12.24 -20.68 -33.27
CA ILE A 438 -10.97 -19.96 -33.49
C ILE A 438 -10.43 -20.17 -34.90
N GLU A 439 -10.76 -21.31 -35.53
CA GLU A 439 -10.42 -21.66 -36.91
C GLU A 439 -11.09 -20.77 -37.97
N LYS A 440 -12.07 -19.96 -37.57
CA LYS A 440 -12.76 -19.01 -38.46
C LYS A 440 -12.23 -17.57 -38.32
N MET A 441 -11.31 -17.31 -37.40
CA MET A 441 -10.72 -15.99 -37.23
C MET A 441 -9.67 -15.73 -38.29
N ASP A 442 -9.52 -14.47 -38.70
CA ASP A 442 -8.46 -14.04 -39.61
C ASP A 442 -7.13 -13.87 -38.85
N ILE A 443 -6.54 -15.01 -38.49
CA ILE A 443 -5.28 -15.09 -37.75
C ILE A 443 -4.24 -15.82 -38.61
N PRO A 444 -2.99 -15.30 -38.68
CA PRO A 444 -1.92 -15.97 -39.41
C PRO A 444 -1.67 -17.40 -38.93
N TYR A 445 -1.20 -18.26 -39.84
CA TYR A 445 -0.79 -19.62 -39.51
C TYR A 445 0.38 -19.65 -38.52
N ASN A 446 0.55 -20.78 -37.82
CA ASN A 446 1.62 -20.99 -36.83
C ASN A 446 1.61 -19.95 -35.69
N THR A 447 0.42 -19.74 -35.12
CA THR A 447 0.21 -18.74 -34.07
C THR A 447 -0.16 -19.43 -32.75
N LEU A 448 0.58 -19.08 -31.69
CA LEU A 448 0.20 -19.45 -30.32
C LEU A 448 -0.71 -18.36 -29.74
N ILE A 449 -1.88 -18.75 -29.24
CA ILE A 449 -2.88 -17.82 -28.73
C ILE A 449 -3.18 -18.13 -27.26
N LEU A 450 -2.95 -17.15 -26.39
CA LEU A 450 -3.27 -17.20 -24.96
C LEU A 450 -4.41 -16.21 -24.68
N VAL A 451 -5.58 -16.72 -24.34
CA VAL A 451 -6.80 -15.94 -24.13
C VAL A 451 -7.45 -16.28 -22.79
N GLN A 452 -8.40 -15.46 -22.35
CA GLN A 452 -9.14 -15.71 -21.12
C GLN A 452 -9.96 -17.01 -21.18
N PRO A 453 -10.28 -17.61 -20.02
CA PRO A 453 -11.02 -18.86 -19.93
C PRO A 453 -12.53 -18.72 -20.19
N TYR A 454 -12.95 -17.67 -20.89
CA TYR A 454 -14.32 -17.55 -21.42
C TYR A 454 -14.58 -18.47 -22.62
N PHE A 455 -13.52 -18.98 -23.25
CA PHE A 455 -13.64 -20.02 -24.25
C PHE A 455 -13.99 -21.35 -23.55
N GLU A 456 -15.12 -21.96 -23.93
CA GLU A 456 -15.60 -23.24 -23.38
C GLU A 456 -14.65 -24.41 -23.69
N TYR A 457 -13.79 -24.26 -24.70
CA TYR A 457 -12.79 -25.23 -25.15
C TYR A 457 -11.42 -24.55 -25.28
N GLY A 458 -10.36 -25.35 -25.30
CA GLY A 458 -8.96 -24.96 -25.50
C GLY A 458 -8.13 -26.24 -25.55
N GLU A 459 -6.99 -26.21 -26.24
CA GLU A 459 -6.12 -27.40 -26.37
C GLU A 459 -5.34 -27.64 -25.07
N ASP A 460 -5.00 -26.55 -24.37
CA ASP A 460 -4.32 -26.57 -23.08
C ASP A 460 -4.76 -25.37 -22.23
N ALA A 461 -4.34 -25.32 -20.96
CA ALA A 461 -4.62 -24.20 -20.08
C ALA A 461 -3.48 -23.92 -19.09
N ILE A 462 -3.22 -22.63 -18.87
CA ILE A 462 -2.41 -22.20 -17.73
C ILE A 462 -3.30 -22.23 -16.50
N LEU A 463 -2.99 -23.10 -15.54
CA LEU A 463 -3.79 -23.27 -14.32
C LEU A 463 -3.25 -22.40 -13.18
N ALA A 464 -4.17 -21.92 -12.34
CA ALA A 464 -3.85 -21.22 -11.11
C ALA A 464 -3.22 -22.17 -10.11
N ARG A 465 -2.19 -21.70 -9.41
CA ARG A 465 -1.42 -22.52 -8.48
C ARG A 465 -2.18 -22.84 -7.19
N ASP A 466 -3.13 -22.00 -6.81
CA ASP A 466 -3.87 -22.06 -5.56
C ASP A 466 -5.07 -23.02 -5.64
N ASP A 467 -5.92 -22.89 -6.66
CA ASP A 467 -7.16 -23.68 -6.79
C ASP A 467 -7.25 -24.49 -8.09
N GLY A 468 -6.22 -24.45 -8.95
CA GLY A 468 -6.20 -25.18 -10.20
C GLY A 468 -7.12 -24.62 -11.30
N ARG A 469 -7.77 -23.46 -11.07
CA ARG A 469 -8.67 -22.89 -12.08
C ARG A 469 -7.89 -22.45 -13.33
N PRO A 470 -8.46 -22.56 -14.54
CA PRO A 470 -7.82 -22.02 -15.73
C PRO A 470 -7.72 -20.49 -15.65
N ILE A 471 -6.52 -19.97 -15.91
CA ILE A 471 -6.21 -18.54 -16.00
C ILE A 471 -6.09 -18.13 -17.47
N TYR A 472 -5.45 -18.93 -18.30
CA TYR A 472 -5.46 -18.75 -19.75
C TYR A 472 -5.86 -20.05 -20.41
N ARG A 473 -6.62 -19.95 -21.50
CA ARG A 473 -6.81 -21.01 -22.47
C ARG A 473 -5.82 -20.82 -23.60
N ILE A 474 -5.26 -21.93 -24.04
CA ILE A 474 -4.23 -21.98 -25.07
C ILE A 474 -4.83 -22.61 -26.32
N PHE A 475 -4.51 -22.00 -27.45
CA PHE A 475 -4.80 -22.53 -28.78
C PHE A 475 -3.55 -22.46 -29.62
N GLU A 476 -3.22 -23.57 -30.27
CA GLU A 476 -2.13 -23.67 -31.23
C GLU A 476 -2.75 -23.67 -32.63
N PHE A 477 -2.58 -22.57 -33.37
CA PHE A 477 -3.07 -22.52 -34.74
C PHE A 477 -2.07 -23.25 -35.65
N PRO A 478 -2.44 -24.40 -36.24
CA PRO A 478 -1.46 -25.32 -36.80
C PRO A 478 -0.69 -24.68 -37.96
N THR A 479 0.63 -24.92 -37.96
CA THR A 479 1.43 -24.92 -39.19
C THR A 479 0.75 -25.83 -40.22
N VAL A 480 0.65 -25.36 -41.46
CA VAL A 480 0.13 -26.09 -42.62
C VAL A 480 0.47 -27.59 -42.55
N HIS A 481 -0.59 -28.44 -42.56
CA HIS A 481 -0.66 -29.92 -42.60
C HIS A 481 -1.18 -30.71 -41.39
N MET A 482 -2.36 -30.40 -40.84
CA MET A 482 -3.19 -31.42 -40.14
C MET A 482 -4.65 -31.57 -40.60
N LYS A 483 -5.15 -30.78 -41.57
CA LYS A 483 -6.52 -30.96 -42.14
C LYS A 483 -6.57 -31.34 -43.63
N ALA A 484 -5.44 -31.73 -44.21
CA ALA A 484 -5.38 -32.29 -45.58
C ALA A 484 -5.25 -33.83 -45.61
N LYS A 485 -5.33 -34.52 -44.46
CA LYS A 485 -5.35 -36.00 -44.37
C LYS A 485 -6.63 -36.61 -43.79
N ASN A 486 -7.62 -35.78 -43.42
CA ASN A 486 -8.94 -36.23 -42.95
C ASN A 486 -10.08 -35.66 -43.81
N LYS A 487 -9.89 -35.63 -45.13
CA LYS A 487 -10.98 -35.53 -46.10
C LYS A 487 -10.84 -36.64 -47.13
#